data_AF-A0A556PYJ5-F1
#
_entry.id   AF-A0A556PYJ5-F1
#
_cell.length_a   1.000
_cell.length_b   1.000
_cell.length_c   1.000
_cell.angle_alpha   90.00
_cell.angle_beta   90.00
_cell.angle_gamma   90.00
#
_symmetry.space_group_name_H-M   'P 1'
#
loop_
_entity.id
_entity.type
_entity.pdbx_description
1 polymer ?
#
loop_
_entity_poly.entity_id
_entity_poly.type
_entity_poly.pdbx_seq_one_letter_code
_entity_poly.pdbx_strand_id
1 'polypeptide(L)'
;MSVINIIGIILVIVLLALSLFNVSLSKIIIVLFISSLGLFVVRMTIENKDFLDAFINSFGLMTIISFVVVIVNFYKNRSFENSEKE
;
A
#
# COMPACT_ATOMS: atom_id res chain seq x y z
N MET A 1 9.29 16.39 10.99
CA MET A 1 8.80 15.13 10.39
C MET A 1 9.07 15.22 8.89
N SER A 2 9.82 14.29 8.29
CA SER A 2 10.18 14.41 6.87
C SER A 2 8.95 14.26 5.97
N VAL A 3 8.92 14.94 4.82
CA VAL A 3 7.76 14.95 3.88
C VAL A 3 7.35 13.53 3.49
N ILE A 4 8.33 12.63 3.35
CA ILE A 4 8.11 11.20 3.06
C ILE A 4 7.41 10.45 4.18
N ASN A 5 7.63 10.81 5.44
CA ASN A 5 6.91 10.17 6.55
C ASN A 5 5.43 10.58 6.51
N ILE A 6 5.14 11.83 6.17
CA ILE A 6 3.76 12.33 6.03
C ILE A 6 3.07 11.63 4.86
N ILE A 7 3.73 11.54 3.70
CA ILE A 7 3.21 10.83 2.52
C ILE A 7 3.00 9.34 2.83
N GLY A 8 3.95 8.69 3.50
CA GLY A 8 3.85 7.29 3.90
C GLY A 8 2.67 7.03 4.83
N ILE A 9 2.43 7.90 5.82
CA ILE A 9 1.28 7.79 6.74
C ILE A 9 -0.04 7.94 5.98
N ILE A 10 -0.15 8.93 5.08
CA ILE A 10 -1.36 9.14 4.26
C ILE A 10 -1.62 7.93 3.37
N LEU A 11 -0.58 7.37 2.74
CA LEU A 11 -0.69 6.14 1.95
C LEU A 11 -1.28 4.99 2.75
N VAL A 12 -0.75 4.76 3.96
CA VAL A 12 -1.20 3.67 4.84
C VAL A 12 -2.67 3.86 5.21
N ILE A 13 -3.10 5.09 5.51
CA ILE A 13 -4.50 5.41 5.82
C ILE A 13 -5.42 5.15 4.62
N VAL A 14 -5.01 5.57 3.42
CA VAL A 14 -5.77 5.35 2.17
C VAL A 14 -5.89 3.85 1.85
N LEU A 15 -4.82 3.09 2.07
CA LEU A 15 -4.80 1.64 1.85
C LEU A 15 -5.64 0.89 2.87
N LEU A 16 -5.63 1.32 4.14
CA LEU A 16 -6.54 0.83 5.17
C LEU A 16 -7.99 1.10 4.80
N ALA A 17 -8.31 2.32 4.34
CA ALA A 17 -9.66 2.66 3.90
C ALA A 17 -10.11 1.77 2.73
N LEU A 18 -9.30 1.63 1.68
CA LEU A 18 -9.59 0.77 0.53
C LEU A 18 -9.77 -0.70 0.93
N SER A 19 -9.01 -1.19 1.91
CA SER A 19 -9.16 -2.53 2.45
C SER A 19 -10.50 -2.71 3.18
N LEU A 20 -10.97 -1.71 3.92
CA LEU A 20 -12.28 -1.74 4.59
C LEU A 20 -13.44 -1.79 3.58
N PHE A 21 -13.36 -1.07 2.46
CA PHE A 21 -14.41 -0.97 1.44
C PHE A 21 -14.61 -2.19 0.53
N ASN A 22 -13.99 -3.34 0.81
CA ASN A 22 -14.22 -4.60 0.07
C ASN A 22 -13.90 -4.49 -1.43
N VAL A 23 -12.90 -3.66 -1.71
CA VAL A 23 -12.45 -3.39 -3.06
C VAL A 23 -11.63 -4.58 -3.54
N SER A 24 -11.83 -5.00 -4.79
CA SER A 24 -11.13 -6.15 -5.38
C SER A 24 -9.61 -6.03 -5.23
N LEU A 25 -8.95 -7.16 -4.95
CA LEU A 25 -7.49 -7.27 -4.80
C LEU A 25 -6.73 -6.55 -5.93
N SER A 26 -7.21 -6.64 -7.17
CA SER A 26 -6.63 -5.91 -8.31
C SER A 26 -6.63 -4.39 -8.13
N LYS A 27 -7.71 -3.80 -7.63
CA LYS A 27 -7.78 -2.34 -7.41
C LYS A 27 -6.84 -1.90 -6.29
N ILE A 28 -6.72 -2.72 -5.25
CA ILE A 28 -5.77 -2.50 -4.16
C ILE A 28 -4.33 -2.52 -4.69
N ILE A 29 -3.97 -3.54 -5.49
CA ILE A 29 -2.65 -3.65 -6.12
C ILE A 29 -2.37 -2.45 -7.03
N ILE A 30 -3.36 -1.94 -7.77
CA ILE A 30 -3.22 -0.75 -8.62
C ILE A 30 -2.95 0.50 -7.78
N VAL A 31 -3.73 0.73 -6.71
CA VAL A 31 -3.52 1.89 -5.83
C VAL A 31 -2.16 1.81 -5.15
N LEU A 32 -1.75 0.60 -4.75
CA LEU A 32 -0.41 0.36 -4.26
C LEU A 32 0.62 0.78 -5.33
N PHE A 33 0.55 0.20 -6.52
CA PHE A 33 1.52 0.49 -7.58
C PHE A 33 1.67 1.99 -7.87
N ILE A 34 0.55 2.71 -7.99
CA ILE A 34 0.55 4.17 -8.23
C ILE A 34 1.21 4.92 -7.06
N SER A 35 0.90 4.57 -5.83
CA SER A 35 1.42 5.27 -4.65
C SER A 35 2.92 5.01 -4.46
N SER A 36 3.39 3.81 -4.83
CA SER A 36 4.79 3.42 -4.86
C SER A 36 5.57 4.24 -5.88
N LEU A 37 4.98 4.43 -7.07
CA LEU A 37 5.54 5.26 -8.13
C LEU A 37 5.67 6.72 -7.66
N GLY A 38 4.65 7.25 -6.98
CA GLY A 38 4.67 8.59 -6.41
C GLY A 38 5.80 8.79 -5.40
N LEU A 39 5.96 7.86 -4.44
CA LEU A 39 7.05 7.89 -3.47
C LEU A 39 8.43 7.78 -4.12
N PHE A 40 8.55 6.95 -5.15
CA PHE A 40 9.78 6.80 -5.92
C PHE A 40 10.18 8.10 -6.63
N VAL A 41 9.23 8.75 -7.32
CA VAL A 41 9.47 10.04 -7.99
C VAL A 41 9.84 11.12 -6.97
N VAL A 42 9.14 11.19 -5.84
CA VAL A 42 9.45 12.14 -4.75
C VAL A 42 10.88 11.92 -4.23
N ARG A 43 11.31 10.67 -4.02
CA ARG A 43 12.67 10.38 -3.54
C ARG A 43 13.75 10.69 -4.56
N MET A 44 13.49 10.42 -5.84
CA MET A 44 14.41 10.76 -6.92
C MET A 44 14.54 12.27 -7.12
N THR A 45 13.43 13.01 -7.07
CA THR A 45 13.41 14.44 -7.45
C THR A 45 13.65 15.39 -6.28
N ILE A 46 13.10 15.10 -5.10
CA ILE A 46 13.17 15.99 -3.93
C ILE A 46 14.31 15.58 -3.00
N GLU A 47 14.47 14.29 -2.72
CA GLU A 47 15.55 13.82 -1.83
C GLU A 47 16.88 13.57 -2.56
N ASN A 48 16.91 13.65 -3.90
CA ASN A 48 18.09 13.35 -4.74
C ASN A 48 18.77 12.03 -4.35
N LYS A 49 17.98 11.03 -3.96
CA LYS A 49 18.53 9.72 -3.59
C LYS A 49 18.91 8.94 -4.84
N ASP A 50 19.96 8.14 -4.71
CA ASP A 50 20.37 7.21 -5.76
C ASP A 50 19.21 6.32 -6.21
N PHE A 51 19.14 6.05 -7.50
CA PHE A 51 18.03 5.35 -8.13
C PHE A 51 17.69 4.03 -7.44
N LEU A 52 18.70 3.20 -7.15
CA LEU A 52 18.51 1.90 -6.49
C LEU A 52 17.97 2.07 -5.06
N ASP A 53 18.47 3.07 -4.35
CA ASP A 53 18.11 3.33 -2.96
C ASP A 53 16.69 3.91 -2.86
N ALA A 54 16.35 4.84 -3.77
CA ALA A 54 14.99 5.34 -3.92
C ALA A 54 14.02 4.22 -4.32
N PHE A 55 14.43 3.30 -5.19
CA PHE A 55 13.62 2.16 -5.63
C PHE A 55 13.35 1.19 -4.47
N ILE A 56 14.40 0.67 -3.83
CA ILE A 56 14.28 -0.30 -2.74
C ILE A 56 13.48 0.29 -1.58
N ASN A 57 13.77 1.53 -1.19
CA ASN A 57 13.02 2.13 -0.09
C ASN A 57 11.55 2.37 -0.43
N SER A 58 11.19 2.57 -1.71
CA SER A 58 9.81 2.91 -2.10
C SER A 58 8.98 1.66 -2.32
N PHE A 59 9.53 0.70 -3.07
CA PHE A 59 8.88 -0.57 -3.35
C PHE A 59 8.98 -1.55 -2.17
N GLY A 60 10.03 -1.49 -1.34
CA GLY A 60 10.16 -2.32 -0.14
C GLY A 60 9.11 -2.01 0.94
N LEU A 61 8.77 -0.73 1.11
CA LEU A 61 7.65 -0.31 1.94
C LEU A 61 6.31 -0.84 1.38
N MET A 62 6.18 -0.90 0.06
CA MET A 62 5.01 -1.49 -0.58
C MET A 62 4.90 -2.99 -0.46
N THR A 63 6.01 -3.72 -0.36
CA THR A 63 5.96 -5.15 -0.07
C THR A 63 5.28 -5.39 1.29
N ILE A 64 5.64 -4.58 2.29
CA ILE A 64 5.03 -4.66 3.63
C ILE A 64 3.54 -4.29 3.57
N ILE A 65 3.18 -3.21 2.88
CA ILE A 65 1.77 -2.79 2.83
C ILE A 65 0.93 -3.77 2.01
N SER A 66 1.44 -4.26 0.88
CA SER A 66 0.79 -5.33 0.09
C SER A 66 0.52 -6.56 0.94
N PHE A 67 1.49 -6.96 1.78
CA PHE A 67 1.36 -8.09 2.68
C PHE A 67 0.26 -7.88 3.72
N VAL A 68 0.22 -6.71 4.38
CA VAL A 68 -0.84 -6.35 5.33
C VAL A 68 -2.21 -6.38 4.65
N VAL A 69 -2.34 -5.80 3.45
CA VAL A 69 -3.64 -5.75 2.77
C VAL A 69 -4.08 -7.14 2.29
N VAL A 70 -3.17 -7.98 1.81
CA VAL A 70 -3.48 -9.38 1.46
C VAL A 70 -3.99 -10.14 2.69
N ILE A 71 -3.34 -9.97 3.85
CA ILE A 71 -3.79 -10.57 5.11
C ILE A 71 -5.19 -10.09 5.48
N VAL A 72 -5.43 -8.77 5.51
CA VAL A 72 -6.75 -8.22 5.87
C VAL A 72 -7.82 -8.71 4.90
N ASN A 73 -7.55 -8.69 3.60
CA ASN A 73 -8.51 -9.16 2.60
C ASN A 73 -8.77 -10.67 2.72
N PHE A 74 -7.75 -11.47 3.00
CA PHE A 74 -7.88 -12.90 3.23
C PHE A 74 -8.77 -13.21 4.44
N TYR A 75 -8.54 -12.52 5.58
CA TYR A 75 -9.39 -12.68 6.76
C TYR A 75 -10.82 -12.19 6.52
N LYS A 76 -10.99 -11.10 5.75
CA LYS A 76 -12.31 -10.57 5.45
C LYS A 76 -13.11 -11.49 4.54
N ASN A 77 -12.53 -12.00 3.45
CA ASN A 77 -13.20 -12.98 2.59
C ASN A 77 -13.57 -14.24 3.36
N ARG A 78 -12.72 -14.71 4.28
CA ARG A 78 -13.02 -15.86 5.12
C ARG A 78 -14.17 -15.61 6.11
N SER A 79 -14.31 -14.38 6.60
CA SER A 79 -15.44 -13.98 7.45
C SER A 79 -16.76 -13.96 6.67
N PHE A 80 -16.76 -13.47 5.44
CA PHE A 80 -17.96 -13.45 4.59
C PHE A 80 -18.38 -14.86 4.16
N GLU A 81 -17.43 -15.73 3.83
CA GLU A 81 -17.73 -17.13 3.44
C GLU A 81 -18.27 -17.98 4.60
N ASN A 82 -18.00 -17.58 5.85
CA ASN A 82 -18.59 -18.22 7.04
C ASN A 82 -20.00 -17.71 7.37
N SER A 83 -20.39 -16.51 6.91
CA SER A 83 -21.75 -15.98 7.11
C SER A 83 -22.76 -16.42 6.04
N GLU A 84 -22.32 -16.92 4.89
CA GLU A 84 -23.22 -17.51 3.87
C GLU A 84 -23.50 -19.01 4.09
N LYS A 85 -22.89 -19.62 5.12
CA LYS A 85 -23.07 -21.05 5.48
C LYS A 85 -23.90 -21.27 6.76
N GLU A 86 -24.41 -20.21 7.38
CA GLU A 86 -25.46 -20.26 8.42
C GLU A 86 -26.84 -19.99 7.81
#